data_AF-A0AAV6FER5-F1
#
_entry.id   AF-A0AAV6FER5-F1
#
_cell.length_a   1.000
_cell.length_b   1.000
_cell.length_c   1.000
_cell.angle_alpha   90.00
_cell.angle_beta   90.00
_cell.angle_gamma   90.00
#
_symmetry.space_group_name_H-M   'P 1'
#
loop_
_entity.id
_entity.type
_entity.pdbx_description
1 polymer ?
#
loop_
_entity_poly.entity_id
_entity_poly.type
_entity_poly.pdbx_seq_one_letter_code
_entity_poly.pdbx_strand_id
1 'polypeptide(L)'
;MFNHHFFGGNEPAGVFRDFLREEEGSKVVMVTDPPFGGLVKPLAHSFRQISDTWKEQQVNSQAEMPMVWIFPYFFEPRIVECFSSFTMLDYQVDYDNHALYKHGKTGRKQSPVRLFTNLPARYIVLPEQEGYRFCALCERYVSAENKHCSECNVCPSKDGREWRHCADCGKCVKPSWQHCTSCSRCALPDHPCGRGQTGCFNCGSLQHKHRACPSKLRPQLKGKSGGPSQATHAATRRSAKKRSRKAHRKKPSVT
;
A
#
# COMPACT_ATOMS: atom_id res chain seq x y z
N MET A 1 7.28 -12.68 -7.85
CA MET A 1 6.73 -11.78 -6.80
C MET A 1 5.29 -12.07 -6.42
N PHE A 2 4.33 -12.20 -7.35
CA PHE A 2 2.92 -12.47 -6.99
C PHE A 2 2.53 -13.95 -6.94
N ASN A 3 3.34 -14.81 -7.57
CA ASN A 3 3.07 -16.24 -7.76
C ASN A 3 4.31 -17.12 -7.50
N HIS A 4 5.35 -16.56 -6.87
CA HIS A 4 6.61 -17.26 -6.59
C HIS A 4 7.21 -18.04 -7.80
N HIS A 5 7.06 -17.51 -9.02
CA HIS A 5 7.57 -18.16 -10.22
C HIS A 5 9.04 -17.77 -10.52
N PHE A 6 9.86 -18.78 -10.82
CA PHE A 6 11.25 -18.63 -11.29
C PHE A 6 11.31 -18.83 -12.80
N PHE A 7 11.56 -17.75 -13.54
CA PHE A 7 11.88 -17.85 -14.97
C PHE A 7 13.23 -18.58 -15.11
N GLY A 8 13.30 -19.59 -15.98
CA GLY A 8 14.46 -20.48 -16.09
C GLY A 8 14.34 -21.78 -15.30
N GLY A 9 13.23 -22.02 -14.61
CA GLY A 9 12.90 -23.30 -14.00
C GLY A 9 13.76 -23.61 -12.77
N ASN A 10 14.26 -24.85 -12.70
CA ASN A 10 14.87 -25.39 -11.47
C ASN A 10 16.24 -24.81 -11.15
N GLU A 11 17.00 -24.36 -12.15
CA GLU A 11 18.36 -23.81 -11.97
C GLU A 11 18.34 -22.55 -11.08
N PRO A 12 17.62 -21.46 -11.43
CA PRO A 12 17.49 -20.30 -10.54
C PRO A 12 16.83 -20.61 -9.20
N ALA A 13 15.91 -21.56 -9.15
CA ALA A 13 15.30 -22.00 -7.90
C ALA A 13 16.31 -22.70 -6.99
N GLY A 14 17.28 -23.44 -7.56
CA GLY A 14 18.42 -24.01 -6.85
C GLY A 14 19.30 -22.93 -6.23
N VAL A 15 19.77 -21.98 -7.06
CA VAL A 15 20.58 -20.84 -6.60
C VAL A 15 19.91 -20.07 -5.46
N PHE A 16 18.59 -19.85 -5.56
CA PHE A 16 17.81 -19.20 -4.51
C PHE A 16 17.80 -20.00 -3.19
N ARG A 17 17.60 -21.32 -3.25
CA ARG A 17 17.62 -22.17 -2.05
C ARG A 17 19.00 -22.23 -1.41
N ASP A 18 20.04 -22.31 -2.23
CA ASP A 18 21.42 -22.36 -1.74
C ASP A 18 21.78 -21.05 -1.02
N PHE A 19 21.41 -19.91 -1.60
CA PHE A 19 21.58 -18.60 -0.95
C PHE A 19 20.87 -18.51 0.41
N LEU A 20 19.64 -19.01 0.53
CA LEU A 20 18.92 -19.02 1.80
C LEU A 20 19.56 -19.93 2.87
N ARG A 21 20.38 -20.91 2.44
CA ARG A 21 21.10 -21.84 3.32
C ARG A 21 22.49 -21.33 3.71
N GLU A 22 23.07 -20.40 2.97
CA GLU A 22 24.40 -19.85 3.28
C GLU A 22 24.52 -19.49 4.77
N GLU A 23 25.62 -19.89 5.39
CA GLU A 23 25.88 -19.65 6.82
C GLU A 23 24.74 -20.17 7.73
N GLU A 24 24.18 -21.33 7.38
CA GLU A 24 23.03 -21.96 8.06
C GLU A 24 21.79 -21.06 8.09
N GLY A 25 21.69 -20.09 7.17
CA GLY A 25 20.62 -19.10 7.12
C GLY A 25 20.68 -18.04 8.23
N SER A 26 21.74 -18.03 9.05
CA SER A 26 21.89 -17.13 10.21
C SER A 26 22.06 -15.65 9.86
N LYS A 27 22.37 -15.33 8.60
CA LYS A 27 22.68 -13.97 8.12
C LYS A 27 21.70 -13.46 7.06
N VAL A 28 20.47 -13.99 7.01
CA VAL A 28 19.49 -13.61 6.00
C VAL A 28 18.43 -12.66 6.55
N VAL A 29 18.18 -11.56 5.84
CA VAL A 29 17.02 -10.69 6.01
C VAL A 29 16.34 -10.47 4.66
N MET A 30 15.02 -10.65 4.59
CA MET A 30 14.27 -10.37 3.38
C MET A 30 13.79 -8.92 3.39
N VAL A 31 14.35 -8.08 2.51
CA VAL A 31 13.89 -6.70 2.30
C VAL A 31 13.08 -6.62 1.01
N THR A 32 11.87 -6.05 1.07
CA THR A 32 10.97 -5.97 -0.10
C THR A 32 10.37 -4.59 -0.26
N ASP A 33 10.32 -4.10 -1.50
CA ASP A 33 9.61 -2.89 -1.90
C ASP A 33 8.74 -3.19 -3.14
N PRO A 34 7.63 -3.92 -2.97
CA PRO A 34 6.80 -4.36 -4.09
C PRO A 34 5.90 -3.23 -4.62
N PRO A 35 5.43 -3.32 -5.88
CA PRO A 35 4.51 -2.32 -6.44
C PRO A 35 3.25 -2.12 -5.58
N PHE A 36 2.98 -0.88 -5.18
CA PHE A 36 1.87 -0.55 -4.26
C PHE A 36 0.46 -0.82 -4.81
N GLY A 37 0.33 -0.87 -6.14
CA GLY A 37 -0.92 -1.26 -6.81
C GLY A 37 -1.20 -2.76 -6.76
N GLY A 38 -0.24 -3.57 -6.29
CA GLY A 38 -0.37 -5.01 -6.13
C GLY A 38 -1.36 -5.40 -5.03
N LEU A 39 -1.91 -6.60 -5.14
CA LEU A 39 -2.74 -7.18 -4.08
C LEU A 39 -1.83 -7.68 -2.94
N VAL A 40 -2.05 -7.16 -1.72
CA VAL A 40 -1.29 -7.52 -0.51
C VAL A 40 -1.27 -9.04 -0.27
N LYS A 41 -2.39 -9.74 -0.49
CA LYS A 41 -2.51 -11.18 -0.19
C LYS A 41 -1.60 -12.06 -1.09
N PRO A 42 -1.60 -11.92 -2.43
CA PRO A 42 -0.63 -12.61 -3.29
C PRO A 42 0.84 -12.31 -3.00
N LEU A 43 1.17 -11.06 -2.63
CA LEU A 43 2.53 -10.72 -2.18
C LEU A 43 2.89 -11.49 -0.91
N ALA A 44 2.03 -11.42 0.11
CA ALA A 44 2.22 -12.14 1.35
C ALA A 44 2.32 -13.66 1.15
N HIS A 45 1.55 -14.24 0.22
CA HIS A 45 1.68 -15.64 -0.14
C HIS A 45 3.09 -15.98 -0.66
N SER A 46 3.61 -15.18 -1.59
CA SER A 46 4.97 -15.41 -2.11
C SER A 46 6.04 -15.20 -1.04
N PHE A 47 5.86 -14.25 -0.12
CA PHE A 47 6.77 -14.02 1.01
C PHE A 47 6.76 -15.17 2.01
N ARG A 48 5.59 -15.78 2.28
CA ARG A 48 5.51 -17.00 3.09
C ARG A 48 6.25 -18.15 2.44
N GLN A 49 6.09 -18.38 1.14
CA GLN A 49 6.84 -19.43 0.43
C GLN A 49 8.36 -19.26 0.55
N ILE A 50 8.85 -18.02 0.48
CA ILE A 50 10.27 -17.70 0.72
C ILE A 50 10.65 -18.03 2.18
N SER A 51 9.83 -17.59 3.15
CA SER A 51 10.05 -17.86 4.57
C SER A 51 10.02 -19.35 4.90
N ASP A 52 9.13 -20.11 4.30
CA ASP A 52 8.96 -21.55 4.52
C ASP A 52 10.17 -22.28 3.94
N THR A 53 10.61 -21.88 2.74
CA THR A 53 11.86 -22.38 2.14
C THR A 53 13.06 -22.13 3.05
N TRP A 54 13.16 -20.95 3.67
CA TRP A 54 14.24 -20.66 4.64
C TRP A 54 14.10 -21.52 5.90
N LYS A 55 12.89 -21.67 6.46
CA LYS A 55 12.61 -22.44 7.68
C LYS A 55 12.88 -23.94 7.53
N GLU A 56 12.53 -24.54 6.40
CA GLU A 56 12.76 -25.97 6.12
C GLU A 56 14.24 -26.35 6.20
N GLN A 57 15.14 -25.38 6.08
CA GLN A 57 16.59 -25.58 6.16
C GLN A 57 17.15 -25.36 7.58
N GLN A 58 16.33 -24.90 8.53
CA GLN A 58 16.76 -24.62 9.90
C GLN A 58 16.60 -25.88 10.78
N VAL A 59 17.71 -26.36 11.36
CA VAL A 59 17.66 -27.48 12.31
C VAL A 59 17.16 -26.95 13.66
N ASN A 60 15.89 -27.22 13.99
CA ASN A 60 15.25 -26.92 15.29
C ASN A 60 14.98 -25.45 15.64
N SER A 61 14.87 -24.55 14.66
CA SER A 61 14.53 -23.15 14.96
C SER A 61 13.02 -22.88 14.88
N GLN A 62 12.43 -22.40 15.98
CA GLN A 62 11.11 -21.76 15.97
C GLN A 62 11.17 -20.32 15.45
N ALA A 63 12.34 -19.85 14.98
CA ALA A 63 12.51 -18.49 14.51
C ALA A 63 11.69 -18.21 13.25
N GLU A 64 11.15 -17.00 13.17
CA GLU A 64 10.65 -16.46 11.93
C GLU A 64 11.79 -15.86 11.13
N MET A 65 11.75 -16.01 9.80
CA MET A 65 12.69 -15.32 8.92
C MET A 65 12.60 -13.81 9.18
N PRO A 66 13.71 -13.10 9.41
CA PRO A 66 13.70 -11.64 9.51
C PRO A 66 13.23 -10.99 8.21
N MET A 67 12.25 -10.10 8.30
CA MET A 67 11.68 -9.42 7.13
C MET A 67 11.52 -7.92 7.35
N VAL A 68 11.76 -7.15 6.28
CA VAL A 68 11.42 -5.73 6.17
C VAL A 68 10.60 -5.54 4.90
N TRP A 69 9.32 -5.22 5.06
CA TRP A 69 8.40 -4.93 3.96
C TRP A 69 8.13 -3.42 3.91
N ILE A 70 8.64 -2.78 2.88
CA ILE A 70 8.43 -1.37 2.57
C ILE A 70 7.07 -1.22 1.87
N PHE A 71 6.11 -0.54 2.51
CA PHE A 71 4.77 -0.41 1.95
C PHE A 71 4.01 0.79 2.55
N PRO A 72 2.91 1.28 1.93
CA PRO A 72 2.17 2.41 2.46
C PRO A 72 1.43 2.10 3.77
N TYR A 73 1.50 3.01 4.75
CA TYR A 73 0.96 2.80 6.11
C TYR A 73 -0.54 2.45 6.14
N PHE A 74 -1.31 2.89 5.15
CA PHE A 74 -2.75 2.63 5.10
C PHE A 74 -3.10 1.18 4.74
N PHE A 75 -2.11 0.36 4.38
CA PHE A 75 -2.25 -1.09 4.21
C PHE A 75 -1.93 -1.91 5.46
N GLU A 76 -1.48 -1.28 6.54
CA GLU A 76 -1.13 -1.95 7.81
C GLU A 76 -2.15 -3.00 8.26
N PRO A 77 -3.48 -2.76 8.28
CA PRO A 77 -4.43 -3.79 8.70
C PRO A 77 -4.37 -5.07 7.85
N ARG A 78 -4.11 -4.94 6.55
CA ARG A 78 -4.02 -6.10 5.63
C ARG A 78 -2.68 -6.81 5.74
N ILE A 79 -1.60 -6.07 6.04
CA ILE A 79 -0.27 -6.64 6.27
C ILE A 79 -0.30 -7.44 7.57
N VAL A 80 -0.81 -6.87 8.67
CA VAL A 80 -0.91 -7.55 9.97
C VAL A 80 -1.89 -8.74 9.93
N GLU A 81 -2.97 -8.67 9.13
CA GLU A 81 -3.83 -9.83 8.85
C GLU A 81 -3.03 -10.99 8.21
N CYS A 82 -2.01 -10.68 7.39
CA CYS A 82 -1.17 -11.68 6.74
C CYS A 82 0.02 -12.11 7.61
N PHE A 83 0.58 -11.20 8.40
CA PHE A 83 1.76 -11.40 9.25
C PHE A 83 1.52 -10.72 10.59
N SER A 84 0.97 -11.45 11.56
CA SER A 84 0.58 -10.91 12.86
C SER A 84 1.76 -10.46 13.73
N SER A 85 2.96 -10.97 13.47
CA SER A 85 4.20 -10.56 14.14
C SER A 85 4.75 -9.22 13.63
N PHE A 86 4.21 -8.67 12.54
CA PHE A 86 4.73 -7.45 11.95
C PHE A 86 4.28 -6.21 12.73
N THR A 87 5.22 -5.31 12.96
CA THR A 87 4.99 -3.96 13.45
C THR A 87 5.39 -2.93 12.40
N MET A 88 4.71 -1.78 12.39
CA MET A 88 5.04 -0.67 11.51
C MET A 88 5.97 0.30 12.24
N LEU A 89 7.14 0.57 11.65
CA LEU A 89 8.07 1.58 12.11
C LEU A 89 7.64 2.97 11.63
N ASP A 90 8.05 4.02 12.34
CA ASP A 90 7.64 5.39 12.02
C ASP A 90 8.49 6.04 10.92
N TYR A 91 9.54 5.36 10.46
CA TYR A 91 10.45 5.86 9.44
C TYR A 91 9.73 6.11 8.11
N GLN A 92 9.83 7.33 7.62
CA GLN A 92 9.20 7.78 6.38
C GLN A 92 10.15 7.52 5.22
N VAL A 93 9.85 6.52 4.39
CA VAL A 93 10.67 6.19 3.23
C VAL A 93 10.37 7.15 2.09
N ASP A 94 11.36 7.94 1.69
CA ASP A 94 11.29 8.86 0.56
C ASP A 94 11.85 8.24 -0.72
N TYR A 95 11.27 8.65 -1.85
CA TYR A 95 11.67 8.22 -3.18
C TYR A 95 12.01 9.41 -4.07
N ASP A 96 13.20 9.44 -4.68
CA ASP A 96 13.62 10.53 -5.56
C ASP A 96 12.67 10.75 -6.75
N ASN A 97 12.14 9.65 -7.28
CA ASN A 97 11.43 9.60 -8.55
C ASN A 97 9.90 9.45 -8.44
N HIS A 98 9.33 9.39 -7.23
CA HIS A 98 7.88 9.15 -7.08
C HIS A 98 7.08 10.43 -6.86
N ALA A 99 6.19 10.78 -7.80
CA ALA A 99 5.41 12.03 -7.77
C ALA A 99 4.55 12.23 -6.52
N LEU A 100 4.08 11.13 -5.90
CA LEU A 100 3.20 11.15 -4.72
C LEU A 100 3.90 10.74 -3.40
N TYR A 101 5.13 10.21 -3.45
CA TYR A 101 5.83 9.60 -2.30
C TYR A 101 7.22 10.21 -2.11
N LYS A 102 7.27 11.54 -2.23
CA LYS A 102 8.46 12.34 -1.97
C LYS A 102 8.08 13.56 -1.14
N HIS A 103 9.01 14.00 -0.29
CA HIS A 103 8.94 15.33 0.29
C HIS A 103 9.03 16.38 -0.83
N GLY A 104 8.09 17.34 -0.86
CA GLY A 104 8.09 18.37 -1.90
C GLY A 104 7.16 19.55 -1.64
N LYS A 105 7.48 20.70 -2.26
CA LYS A 105 6.72 21.97 -2.14
C LYS A 105 5.32 21.92 -2.76
N THR A 106 5.04 20.97 -3.65
CA THR A 106 3.78 20.87 -4.42
C THR A 106 3.05 19.53 -4.23
N GLY A 107 3.48 18.70 -3.28
CA GLY A 107 2.91 17.38 -2.97
C GLY A 107 2.42 17.24 -1.52
N ARG A 108 2.19 16.00 -1.05
CA ARG A 108 2.03 15.74 0.39
C ARG A 108 3.34 16.13 1.08
N LYS A 109 3.24 16.78 2.25
CA LYS A 109 4.41 17.19 3.03
C LYS A 109 5.29 16.03 3.48
N GLN A 110 4.79 14.79 3.44
CA GLN A 110 5.44 13.59 3.97
C GLN A 110 5.09 12.36 3.12
N SER A 111 6.04 11.44 2.96
CA SER A 111 5.81 10.15 2.31
C SER A 111 4.83 9.29 3.12
N PRO A 112 3.89 8.55 2.49
CA PRO A 112 3.04 7.59 3.17
C PRO A 112 3.67 6.19 3.30
N VAL A 113 4.90 6.00 2.84
CA VAL A 113 5.57 4.69 2.84
C VAL A 113 6.34 4.49 4.15
N ARG A 114 6.15 3.32 4.77
CA ARG A 114 6.77 2.92 6.05
C ARG A 114 7.43 1.56 5.90
N LEU A 115 8.19 1.18 6.93
CA LEU A 115 8.76 -0.15 7.07
C LEU A 115 7.85 -1.01 7.97
N PHE A 116 7.51 -2.21 7.52
CA PHE A 116 6.85 -3.24 8.32
C PHE A 116 7.83 -4.38 8.59
N THR A 117 7.95 -4.84 9.82
CA THR A 117 8.96 -5.85 10.18
C THR A 117 8.54 -6.70 11.37
N ASN A 118 9.00 -7.95 11.42
CA ASN A 118 8.92 -8.80 12.62
C ASN A 118 10.15 -8.67 13.53
N LEU A 119 11.12 -7.81 13.18
CA LEU A 119 12.23 -7.47 14.06
C LEU A 119 11.75 -6.61 15.25
N PRO A 120 12.34 -6.78 16.45
CA PRO A 120 12.00 -5.94 17.59
C PRO A 120 12.30 -4.46 17.29
N ALA A 121 11.26 -3.62 17.30
CA ALA A 121 11.35 -2.21 16.91
C ALA A 121 12.36 -1.41 17.76
N ARG A 122 12.60 -1.82 19.01
CA ARG A 122 13.57 -1.17 19.92
C ARG A 122 15.00 -1.20 19.40
N TYR A 123 15.35 -2.20 18.58
CA TYR A 123 16.69 -2.38 18.03
C TYR A 123 16.90 -1.65 16.70
N ILE A 124 15.85 -1.06 16.12
CA ILE A 124 15.95 -0.32 14.87
C ILE A 124 16.02 1.18 15.19
N VAL A 125 17.25 1.69 15.21
CA VAL A 125 17.56 3.08 15.49
C VAL A 125 17.24 3.94 14.27
N LEU A 126 16.44 4.98 14.46
CA LEU A 126 16.13 5.96 13.41
C LEU A 126 16.98 7.23 13.59
N PRO A 127 17.38 7.90 12.49
CA PRO A 127 18.32 9.03 12.55
C PRO A 127 17.73 10.26 13.25
N GLU A 128 18.33 10.67 14.36
CA GLU A 128 17.90 11.86 15.11
C GLU A 128 18.00 13.14 14.27
N GLN A 129 18.99 13.21 13.38
CA GLN A 129 19.23 14.35 12.49
C GLN A 129 18.07 14.57 11.50
N GLU A 130 17.26 13.55 11.24
CA GLU A 130 16.05 13.63 10.41
C GLU A 130 14.77 13.87 11.23
N GLY A 131 14.89 14.13 12.54
CA GLY A 131 13.77 14.46 13.41
C GLY A 131 13.08 13.26 14.08
N TYR A 132 13.79 12.14 14.24
CA TYR A 132 13.28 10.99 15.01
C TYR A 132 13.81 11.01 16.46
N ARG A 133 13.02 10.45 17.38
CA ARG A 133 13.36 10.33 18.80
C ARG A 133 12.94 8.96 19.33
N PHE A 134 13.61 8.47 20.37
CA PHE A 134 13.18 7.26 21.06
C PHE A 134 11.98 7.55 21.98
N CYS A 135 10.95 6.71 21.93
CA CYS A 135 9.85 6.72 22.88
C CYS A 135 10.04 5.56 23.87
N ALA A 136 10.39 5.88 25.12
CA ALA A 136 10.64 4.86 26.15
C ALA A 136 9.40 4.03 26.50
N LEU A 137 8.20 4.63 26.46
CA LEU A 137 6.94 3.93 26.78
C LEU A 137 6.53 2.91 25.71
N CYS A 138 6.83 3.22 24.44
CA CYS A 138 6.55 2.32 23.31
C CYS A 138 7.75 1.44 22.94
N GLU A 139 8.91 1.64 23.58
CA GLU A 139 10.20 1.04 23.24
C GLU A 139 10.53 1.06 21.74
N ARG A 140 10.35 2.21 21.07
CA ARG A 140 10.66 2.36 19.64
C ARG A 140 10.95 3.81 19.26
N TYR A 141 11.62 3.98 18.12
CA TYR A 141 11.82 5.30 17.53
C TYR A 141 10.56 5.79 16.82
N VAL A 142 10.26 7.08 16.97
CA VAL A 142 9.09 7.78 16.45
C VAL A 142 9.49 9.16 15.91
N SER A 143 8.71 9.73 15.00
CA SER A 143 8.90 11.14 14.60
C SER A 143 8.69 12.06 15.80
N ALA A 144 9.42 13.18 15.86
CA ALA A 144 9.35 14.14 16.95
C ALA A 144 7.92 14.69 17.18
N GLU A 145 7.15 14.83 16.10
CA GLU A 145 5.76 15.27 16.06
C GLU A 145 4.76 14.18 16.47
N ASN A 146 5.14 12.90 16.41
CA ASN A 146 4.30 11.80 16.86
C ASN A 146 4.29 11.73 18.40
N LYS A 147 3.32 12.38 19.04
CA LYS A 147 3.17 12.39 20.50
C LYS A 147 2.57 11.10 21.01
N HIS A 148 3.11 10.60 22.13
CA HIS A 148 2.57 9.42 22.82
C HIS A 148 1.22 9.79 23.44
N CYS A 149 0.20 8.98 23.17
CA CYS A 149 -1.08 9.08 23.82
C CYS A 149 -1.08 8.21 25.09
N SER A 150 -1.21 8.83 26.26
CA SER A 150 -1.29 8.12 27.54
C SER A 150 -2.52 7.23 27.66
N GLU A 151 -3.67 7.67 27.12
CA GLU A 151 -4.93 6.91 27.18
C GLU A 151 -4.91 5.63 26.33
N CYS A 152 -4.33 5.69 25.13
CA CYS A 152 -4.19 4.50 24.27
C CYS A 152 -2.87 3.74 24.49
N ASN A 153 -1.95 4.30 25.27
CA ASN A 153 -0.58 3.85 25.44
C ASN A 153 0.17 3.55 24.13
N VAL A 154 0.02 4.42 23.12
CA VAL A 154 0.70 4.31 21.83
C VAL A 154 1.12 5.67 21.31
N CYS A 155 2.16 5.74 20.47
CA CYS A 155 2.40 6.87 19.56
C CYS A 155 1.58 6.65 18.27
N PRO A 156 0.40 7.30 18.12
CA PRO A 156 -0.64 6.86 17.19
C PRO A 156 -0.51 7.48 15.79
N SER A 157 0.30 8.53 15.63
CA SER A 157 0.44 9.18 14.33
C SER A 157 1.08 8.24 13.33
N LYS A 158 0.52 8.24 12.12
CA LYS A 158 1.05 7.49 10.97
C LYS A 158 1.50 8.41 9.84
N ASP A 159 1.15 9.69 9.93
CA ASP A 159 1.39 10.70 8.90
C ASP A 159 2.11 11.92 9.48
N GLY A 160 2.92 11.68 10.52
CA GLY A 160 3.83 12.65 11.16
C GLY A 160 3.17 13.92 11.69
N ARG A 161 1.84 13.94 11.80
CA ARG A 161 1.08 15.02 12.46
C ARG A 161 0.69 14.59 13.86
N GLU A 162 0.51 15.53 14.77
CA GLU A 162 -0.05 15.19 16.08
C GLU A 162 -1.51 14.73 15.93
N TRP A 163 -1.78 13.50 16.36
CA TRP A 163 -3.13 12.93 16.42
C TRP A 163 -3.70 13.16 17.82
N ARG A 164 -5.02 13.27 17.92
CA ARG A 164 -5.73 13.54 19.17
C ARG A 164 -6.50 12.32 19.64
N HIS A 165 -6.54 12.08 20.95
CA HIS A 165 -7.44 11.09 21.52
C HIS A 165 -8.89 11.58 21.46
N CYS A 166 -9.82 10.70 21.08
CA CYS A 166 -11.25 10.96 21.20
C CYS A 166 -11.81 10.05 22.30
N ALA A 167 -12.18 10.66 23.43
CA ALA A 167 -12.69 9.95 24.61
C ALA A 167 -13.96 9.14 24.27
N ASP A 168 -14.90 9.71 23.52
CA ASP A 168 -16.15 9.02 23.12
C ASP A 168 -15.91 7.78 22.25
N CYS A 169 -14.81 7.76 21.49
CA CYS A 169 -14.43 6.61 20.66
C CYS A 169 -13.38 5.70 21.31
N GLY A 170 -12.78 6.12 22.43
CA GLY A 170 -11.65 5.44 23.06
C GLY A 170 -10.45 5.24 22.13
N LYS A 171 -10.21 6.13 21.16
CA LYS A 171 -9.12 5.96 20.18
C LYS A 171 -8.55 7.26 19.67
N CYS A 172 -7.29 7.19 19.27
CA CYS A 172 -6.60 8.30 18.60
C CYS A 172 -7.06 8.45 17.15
N VAL A 173 -7.29 9.69 16.74
CA VAL A 173 -7.75 10.05 15.40
C VAL A 173 -6.95 11.21 14.84
N LYS A 174 -6.96 11.34 13.51
CA LYS A 174 -6.32 12.45 12.81
C LYS A 174 -6.86 13.80 13.34
N PRO A 175 -6.03 14.85 13.37
CA PRO A 175 -6.45 16.16 13.88
C PRO A 175 -7.63 16.75 13.09
N SER A 176 -7.74 16.43 11.80
CA SER A 176 -8.84 16.89 10.94
C SER A 176 -10.16 16.13 11.13
N TRP A 177 -10.20 15.11 12.00
CA TRP A 177 -11.41 14.32 12.27
C TRP A 177 -12.08 14.82 13.53
N GLN A 178 -13.41 14.82 13.56
CA GLN A 178 -14.24 15.21 14.70
C GLN A 178 -15.21 14.07 15.05
N HIS A 179 -15.54 13.93 16.34
CA HIS A 179 -16.55 12.99 16.78
C HIS A 179 -17.93 13.48 16.34
N CYS A 180 -18.65 12.65 15.60
CA CYS A 180 -20.04 12.92 15.26
C CYS A 180 -20.96 12.19 16.23
N THR A 181 -21.69 12.94 17.04
CA THR A 181 -22.64 12.39 18.02
C THR A 181 -23.74 11.58 17.33
N SER A 182 -24.25 12.03 16.18
CA SER A 182 -25.32 11.32 15.44
C SER A 182 -24.88 9.99 14.86
N CYS A 183 -23.59 9.85 14.50
CA CYS A 183 -23.06 8.61 13.93
C CYS A 183 -22.25 7.78 14.95
N SER A 184 -22.08 8.29 16.17
CA SER A 184 -21.23 7.74 17.23
C SER A 184 -19.84 7.33 16.74
N ARG A 185 -19.23 8.14 15.86
CA ARG A 185 -17.91 7.85 15.29
C ARG A 185 -17.16 9.12 14.91
N CYS A 186 -15.84 9.07 14.99
CA CYS A 186 -14.99 10.08 14.39
C CYS A 186 -15.03 10.01 12.85
N ALA A 187 -15.16 11.16 12.21
CA ALA A 187 -15.16 11.33 10.76
C ALA A 187 -14.64 12.73 10.38
N LEU A 188 -14.49 13.00 9.09
CA LEU A 188 -14.28 14.38 8.61
C LEU A 188 -15.54 15.22 8.89
N PRO A 189 -15.42 16.55 9.12
CA PRO A 189 -16.57 17.42 9.39
C PRO A 189 -17.71 17.25 8.36
N ASP A 190 -17.39 17.30 7.07
CA ASP A 190 -18.36 17.23 5.96
C ASP A 190 -18.76 15.79 5.56
N HIS A 191 -18.67 14.83 6.49
CA HIS A 191 -19.10 13.46 6.20
C HIS A 191 -20.63 13.35 6.13
N PRO A 192 -21.16 12.44 5.30
CA PRO A 192 -22.61 12.25 5.21
C PRO A 192 -23.14 11.54 6.47
N CYS A 193 -23.65 12.32 7.43
CA CYS A 193 -24.35 11.81 8.62
C CYS A 193 -25.64 11.07 8.25
N GLY A 194 -25.96 9.97 8.94
CA GLY A 194 -27.23 9.25 8.79
C GLY A 194 -27.44 8.53 7.44
N ARG A 195 -26.66 8.85 6.40
CA ARG A 195 -26.58 8.05 5.18
C ARG A 195 -25.61 6.92 5.45
N GLY A 196 -26.12 5.80 5.94
CA GLY A 196 -25.34 4.57 5.97
C GLY A 196 -24.69 4.37 4.59
N GLN A 197 -23.41 4.02 4.54
CA GLN A 197 -22.80 3.46 3.32
C GLN A 197 -23.39 2.07 2.97
N THR A 198 -24.57 1.77 3.49
CA THR A 198 -25.44 0.68 3.14
C THR A 198 -26.20 1.11 1.89
N GLY A 199 -25.53 0.99 0.75
CA GLY A 199 -26.19 1.10 -0.55
C GLY A 199 -25.30 0.66 -1.71
N CYS A 200 -25.91 0.23 -2.80
CA CYS A 200 -25.20 -0.16 -4.00
C CYS A 200 -24.74 1.10 -4.73
N PHE A 201 -23.43 1.36 -4.71
CA PHE A 201 -22.80 2.44 -5.48
C PHE A 201 -23.02 2.36 -7.01
N ASN A 202 -23.52 1.23 -7.52
CA ASN A 202 -23.84 1.06 -8.95
C ASN A 202 -25.29 1.45 -9.31
N CYS A 203 -26.26 1.35 -8.39
CA CYS A 203 -27.66 1.68 -8.67
C CYS A 203 -28.32 2.64 -7.67
N GLY A 204 -27.58 3.08 -6.65
CA GLY A 204 -28.06 3.98 -5.60
C GLY A 204 -28.99 3.35 -4.55
N SER A 205 -29.38 2.08 -4.70
CA SER A 205 -30.30 1.42 -3.76
C SER A 205 -29.66 1.22 -2.39
N LEU A 206 -30.40 1.56 -1.32
CA LEU A 206 -29.95 1.36 0.08
C LEU A 206 -30.19 -0.08 0.61
N GLN A 207 -30.88 -0.93 -0.16
CA GLN A 207 -31.29 -2.27 0.30
C GLN A 207 -30.22 -3.35 0.14
N HIS A 208 -29.12 -3.08 -0.60
CA HIS A 208 -28.06 -4.05 -0.81
C HIS A 208 -26.71 -3.38 -1.02
N LYS A 209 -25.61 -4.10 -0.77
CA LYS A 209 -24.24 -3.64 -1.05
C LYS A 209 -23.90 -3.87 -2.53
N HIS A 210 -22.92 -3.13 -3.06
CA HIS A 210 -22.47 -3.22 -4.47
C HIS A 210 -22.19 -4.65 -4.99
N ARG A 211 -21.80 -5.58 -4.12
CA ARG A 211 -21.55 -6.99 -4.49
C ARG A 211 -22.83 -7.78 -4.79
N ALA A 212 -23.95 -7.42 -4.19
CA ALA A 212 -25.26 -8.07 -4.35
C ALA A 212 -26.19 -7.27 -5.29
N CYS A 213 -25.61 -6.47 -6.19
CA CYS A 213 -26.38 -5.54 -7.01
C CYS A 213 -27.04 -6.24 -8.20
N PRO A 214 -28.39 -6.30 -8.29
CA PRO A 214 -29.10 -7.04 -9.34
C PRO A 214 -28.75 -6.54 -10.75
N SER A 215 -28.39 -5.26 -10.88
CA SER A 215 -27.97 -4.64 -12.12
C SER A 215 -26.65 -5.21 -12.68
N LYS A 216 -25.87 -5.98 -11.91
CA LYS A 216 -24.70 -6.71 -12.42
C LYS A 216 -25.07 -7.97 -13.21
N LEU A 217 -26.29 -8.48 -13.04
CA LEU A 217 -26.74 -9.74 -13.65
C LEU A 217 -27.46 -9.56 -14.99
N ARG A 218 -27.61 -8.33 -15.51
CA ARG A 218 -28.13 -8.15 -16.86
C ARG A 218 -26.98 -8.28 -17.87
N PRO A 219 -26.96 -9.31 -18.73
CA PRO A 219 -26.15 -9.26 -19.93
C PRO A 219 -26.61 -8.04 -20.73
N GLN A 220 -25.69 -7.20 -21.19
CA GLN A 220 -26.00 -6.21 -22.21
C GLN A 220 -26.45 -6.95 -23.47
N LEU A 221 -27.75 -7.20 -23.59
CA LEU A 221 -28.37 -7.52 -24.87
C LEU A 221 -28.33 -6.24 -25.70
N LYS A 222 -27.34 -6.17 -26.60
CA LYS A 222 -27.33 -5.21 -27.70
C LYS A 222 -28.50 -5.54 -28.64
N GLY A 223 -29.67 -4.95 -28.37
CA GLY A 223 -30.80 -4.91 -29.28
C GLY A 223 -30.60 -3.80 -30.31
N LYS A 224 -30.35 -4.17 -31.56
CA LYS A 224 -30.60 -3.32 -32.72
C LYS A 224 -32.12 -3.19 -32.89
N SER A 225 -32.64 -1.98 -32.92
CA SER A 225 -33.89 -1.64 -33.60
C SER A 225 -33.86 -0.17 -33.98
N GLY A 226 -34.09 0.10 -35.27
CA GLY A 226 -33.82 1.38 -35.90
C GLY A 226 -35.01 2.33 -35.97
N GLY A 227 -34.68 3.63 -35.87
CA GLY A 227 -35.23 4.78 -36.59
C GLY A 227 -36.67 5.26 -36.31
N PRO A 228 -37.07 6.46 -36.79
CA PRO A 228 -36.28 7.52 -37.44
C PRO A 228 -36.49 8.93 -36.82
N SER A 229 -35.60 9.90 -37.08
CA SER A 229 -35.93 11.13 -37.82
C SER A 229 -34.83 12.22 -37.75
N GLN A 230 -34.50 12.69 -38.94
CA GLN A 230 -34.06 14.04 -39.35
C GLN A 230 -32.70 14.60 -38.93
N ALA A 231 -31.82 14.56 -39.94
CA ALA A 231 -30.59 15.31 -40.07
C ALA A 231 -30.86 16.77 -40.48
N THR A 232 -30.00 17.68 -40.03
CA THR A 232 -29.64 18.88 -40.78
C THR A 232 -28.12 19.05 -40.80
N HIS A 233 -27.60 19.15 -42.03
CA HIS A 233 -26.43 19.87 -42.57
C HIS A 233 -25.13 19.97 -41.75
N ALA A 234 -23.91 19.93 -42.31
CA ALA A 234 -23.37 19.53 -43.61
C ALA A 234 -21.84 19.57 -43.41
N ALA A 235 -21.13 18.53 -43.85
CA ALA A 235 -19.67 18.50 -43.86
C ALA A 235 -19.15 18.81 -45.27
N THR A 236 -18.24 19.77 -45.38
CA THR A 236 -17.35 19.90 -46.53
C THR A 236 -16.08 19.07 -46.32
N ARG A 237 -16.01 17.97 -47.09
CA ARG A 237 -14.85 17.40 -47.81
C ARG A 237 -13.52 18.16 -47.59
N ARG A 238 -12.33 17.54 -47.48
CA ARG A 238 -11.77 16.55 -48.42
C ARG A 238 -10.33 16.17 -48.02
N SER A 239 -9.92 14.98 -48.47
CA SER A 239 -8.58 14.63 -49.00
C SER A 239 -7.47 14.09 -48.09
N ALA A 240 -7.10 12.85 -48.43
CA ALA A 240 -5.96 12.06 -48.02
C ALA A 240 -4.59 12.60 -48.50
N LYS A 241 -3.49 12.18 -47.84
CA LYS A 241 -2.28 11.65 -48.52
C LYS A 241 -1.29 10.91 -47.59
N LYS A 242 -1.18 9.61 -47.88
CA LYS A 242 -0.07 8.63 -47.78
C LYS A 242 1.37 9.06 -47.38
N ARG A 243 2.00 8.12 -46.65
CA ARG A 243 3.41 7.60 -46.69
C ARG A 243 4.50 8.56 -46.15
N SER A 244 5.58 8.13 -45.48
CA SER A 244 6.47 7.00 -45.71
C SER A 244 7.37 6.70 -44.48
N ARG A 245 7.85 5.46 -44.38
CA ARG A 245 8.95 4.97 -43.53
C ARG A 245 10.31 5.59 -43.93
N LYS A 246 11.23 5.79 -42.97
CA LYS A 246 12.53 5.06 -42.85
C LYS A 246 13.40 5.59 -41.69
N ALA A 247 14.16 4.66 -41.13
CA ALA A 247 15.16 4.79 -40.07
C ALA A 247 16.44 5.52 -40.50
N HIS A 248 17.19 6.11 -39.56
CA HIS A 248 18.59 5.72 -39.32
C HIS A 248 19.22 6.35 -38.07
N ARG A 249 20.22 5.61 -37.59
CA ARG A 249 21.07 5.70 -36.39
C ARG A 249 22.33 6.53 -36.71
N LYS A 250 22.82 7.38 -35.79
CA LYS A 250 24.23 7.82 -35.75
C LYS A 250 24.68 8.14 -34.31
N LYS A 251 25.78 7.48 -33.88
CA LYS A 251 26.76 7.99 -32.90
C LYS A 251 27.73 8.95 -33.64
N PRO A 252 28.42 9.87 -32.94
CA PRO A 252 29.85 9.70 -32.53
C PRO A 252 30.07 10.15 -31.06
N SER A 253 30.92 9.55 -30.21
CA SER A 253 32.40 9.50 -30.09
C SER A 253 33.10 10.82 -29.74
N VAL A 254 33.60 10.86 -28.49
CA VAL A 254 34.87 11.38 -27.96
C VAL A 254 35.37 12.75 -28.42
N THR A 255 35.48 13.65 -27.43
CA THR A 255 36.69 14.39 -27.04
C THR A 255 36.65 14.57 -25.53
#